data_AF-A0A2W2FL71-F1
#
_entry.id   AF-A0A2W2FL71-F1
#
_cell.length_a   1.000
_cell.length_b   1.000
_cell.length_c   1.000
_cell.angle_alpha   90.00
_cell.angle_beta   90.00
_cell.angle_gamma   90.00
#
_symmetry.space_group_name_H-M   'P 1'
#
loop_
_entity.id
_entity.type
_entity.pdbx_description
1 polymer ?
#
loop_
_entity_poly.entity_id
_entity_poly.type
_entity_poly.pdbx_seq_one_letter_code
_entity_poly.pdbx_strand_id
1 'polypeptide(L)'
;MSADVKRRKGLPMVLVAGAVLAVVALATWGLTAARGGGPSGEQEVASEGVRISVPAAWPRNALRCGTPVEDTYIVDLDVIAGCALMPVPRVDYAEIRRSADVASDPVATIATEEGDAAGHPVRRGAEVLPDGRARRVVVVPERQVVVIAVADDPALADAIADSLRVD
;
A
#
# COMPACT_ATOMS: atom_id res chain seq x y z
N MET A 1 17.15 75.74 36.59
CA MET A 1 16.39 76.82 35.93
C MET A 1 16.13 76.39 34.50
N SER A 2 14.85 76.37 34.12
CA SER A 2 14.31 75.92 32.85
C SER A 2 14.75 76.75 31.65
N ALA A 3 14.91 76.10 30.48
CA ALA A 3 14.35 76.53 29.19
C ALA A 3 14.56 75.37 28.19
N ASP A 4 13.53 74.67 27.72
CA ASP A 4 12.54 75.01 26.67
C ASP A 4 12.96 74.57 25.24
N VAL A 5 12.33 73.47 24.81
CA VAL A 5 11.71 73.17 23.51
C VAL A 5 12.27 73.82 22.23
N LYS A 6 12.70 72.98 21.26
CA LYS A 6 12.05 72.97 19.92
C LYS A 6 12.33 71.72 19.08
N ARG A 7 11.21 71.06 18.76
CA ARG A 7 11.00 69.98 17.79
C ARG A 7 10.85 70.57 16.37
N ARG A 8 11.09 69.73 15.36
CA ARG A 8 10.85 69.84 13.88
C ARG A 8 12.16 69.96 13.10
N LYS A 9 12.37 69.32 11.95
CA LYS A 9 11.60 68.41 11.08
C LYS A 9 12.64 67.90 10.07
N GLY A 10 12.59 66.64 9.68
CA GLY A 10 13.43 66.11 8.61
C GLY A 10 13.15 64.64 8.36
N LEU A 11 12.02 64.35 7.73
CA LEU A 11 11.70 63.05 7.15
C LEU A 11 12.16 63.11 5.68
N PRO A 12 13.06 62.21 5.27
CA PRO A 12 12.95 61.50 4.00
C PRO A 12 12.72 60.02 4.35
N MET A 13 11.56 59.41 4.07
CA MET A 13 11.13 58.91 2.76
C MET A 13 12.28 58.27 1.98
N VAL A 14 12.06 57.04 1.47
CA VAL A 14 13.02 56.09 0.84
C VAL A 14 13.54 55.09 1.88
N LEU A 15 13.18 53.80 1.94
CA LEU A 15 12.98 52.80 0.89
C LEU A 15 11.82 51.84 1.21
N VAL A 16 10.83 51.82 0.33
CA VAL A 16 9.97 50.64 0.10
C VAL A 16 10.71 49.79 -0.94
N ALA A 17 11.54 48.85 -0.51
CA ALA A 17 12.12 47.82 -1.39
C ALA A 17 12.84 46.74 -0.55
N GLY A 18 12.08 45.87 0.11
CA GLY A 18 12.69 44.81 0.92
C GLY A 18 11.76 43.70 1.38
N ALA A 19 10.65 43.45 0.66
CA ALA A 19 9.66 42.46 1.10
C ALA A 19 9.12 41.53 0.00
N VAL A 20 9.67 41.56 -1.23
CA VAL A 20 9.12 40.75 -2.35
C VAL A 20 10.03 39.59 -2.76
N LEU A 21 11.31 39.57 -2.35
CA LEU A 21 12.24 38.49 -2.75
C LEU A 21 12.27 37.28 -1.79
N ALA A 22 11.65 37.35 -0.62
CA ALA A 22 11.58 36.21 0.30
C ALA A 22 10.42 35.23 0.01
N VAL A 23 9.42 35.63 -0.79
CA VAL A 23 8.24 34.79 -1.08
C VAL A 23 8.52 33.82 -2.24
N VAL A 24 9.41 34.18 -3.18
CA VAL A 24 9.69 33.32 -4.35
C VAL A 24 10.66 32.18 -4.02
N ALA A 25 11.54 32.34 -3.03
CA ALA A 25 12.50 31.31 -2.64
C ALA A 25 11.90 30.20 -1.74
N LEU A 26 10.76 30.45 -1.08
CA LEU A 26 10.03 29.43 -0.33
C LEU A 26 9.02 28.65 -1.19
N ALA A 27 8.70 29.14 -2.38
CA ALA A 27 7.77 28.47 -3.29
C ALA A 27 8.43 27.34 -4.11
N THR A 28 9.75 27.30 -4.22
CA THR A 28 10.47 26.30 -5.02
C THR A 28 10.86 25.03 -4.25
N TRP A 29 10.76 25.03 -2.92
CA TRP A 29 11.00 23.84 -2.09
C TRP A 29 9.73 23.04 -1.76
N GLY A 30 8.54 23.56 -2.10
CA GLY A 30 7.26 22.89 -1.82
C GLY A 30 6.79 21.91 -2.91
N LEU A 31 7.43 21.88 -4.08
CA LEU A 31 6.92 21.17 -5.26
C LEU A 31 7.63 19.84 -5.57
N THR A 32 8.60 19.42 -4.76
CA THR A 32 9.26 18.10 -4.90
C THR A 32 8.76 17.06 -3.91
N ALA A 33 7.84 17.39 -3.00
CA ALA A 33 7.29 16.46 -2.01
C ALA A 33 5.94 15.82 -2.42
N ALA A 34 5.52 15.95 -3.68
CA ALA A 34 4.34 15.28 -4.22
C ALA A 34 4.74 13.99 -4.96
N ARG A 35 5.39 13.07 -4.25
CA ARG A 35 5.44 11.65 -4.61
C ARG A 35 4.94 10.83 -3.42
N GLY A 36 3.63 10.62 -3.41
CA GLY A 36 3.01 9.38 -2.94
C GLY A 36 3.34 8.90 -1.53
N GLY A 37 3.27 9.77 -0.52
CA GLY A 37 3.14 9.32 0.86
C GLY A 37 1.66 9.09 1.18
N GLY A 38 1.10 7.95 0.80
CA GLY A 38 -0.19 7.50 1.34
C GLY A 38 -0.15 7.42 2.88
N PRO A 39 -1.30 7.31 3.57
CA PRO A 39 -1.31 7.19 5.03
C PRO A 39 -0.31 6.13 5.49
N SER A 40 0.74 6.58 6.19
CA SER A 40 1.80 5.71 6.70
C SER A 40 1.21 4.83 7.80
N GLY A 41 0.94 3.57 7.49
CA GLY A 41 0.37 2.62 8.43
C GLY A 41 -0.06 1.33 7.75
N GLU A 42 -0.47 0.37 8.56
CA GLU A 42 -1.07 -0.89 8.13
C GLU A 42 -2.57 -0.88 8.48
N GLN A 43 -3.35 -1.65 7.73
CA GLN A 43 -4.75 -1.95 8.03
C GLN A 43 -4.95 -3.47 8.06
N GLU A 44 -5.76 -3.95 8.99
CA GLU A 44 -6.14 -5.36 9.05
C GLU A 44 -7.32 -5.61 8.11
N VAL A 45 -7.21 -6.63 7.27
CA VAL A 45 -8.22 -7.07 6.33
C VAL A 45 -8.60 -8.50 6.66
N ALA A 46 -9.90 -8.75 6.82
CA ALA A 46 -10.45 -10.04 7.20
C ALA A 46 -11.43 -10.56 6.13
N SER A 47 -11.34 -11.83 5.80
CA SER A 47 -12.27 -12.54 4.92
C SER A 47 -12.09 -14.06 5.10
N GLU A 48 -13.14 -14.85 4.85
CA GLU A 48 -13.08 -16.32 4.90
C GLU A 48 -12.53 -16.93 6.22
N GLY A 49 -12.67 -16.22 7.35
CA GLY A 49 -12.16 -16.68 8.65
C GLY A 49 -10.64 -16.56 8.81
N VAL A 50 -10.00 -15.73 7.98
CA VAL A 50 -8.59 -15.37 8.12
C VAL A 50 -8.43 -13.86 8.05
N ARG A 51 -7.31 -13.35 8.58
CA ARG A 51 -6.96 -11.93 8.52
C ARG A 51 -5.49 -11.74 8.16
N ILE A 52 -5.20 -10.66 7.45
CA ILE A 52 -3.85 -10.21 7.10
C ILE A 52 -3.72 -8.71 7.33
N SER A 53 -2.50 -8.22 7.45
CA SER A 53 -2.16 -6.78 7.48
C SER A 53 -1.64 -6.36 6.11
N VAL A 54 -2.16 -5.25 5.59
CA VAL A 54 -1.75 -4.64 4.31
C VAL A 54 -1.50 -3.14 4.50
N PRO A 55 -0.80 -2.45 3.58
CA PRO A 55 -0.65 -1.00 3.67
C PRO A 55 -2.01 -0.28 3.77
N ALA A 56 -2.11 0.69 4.68
CA ALA A 56 -3.35 1.44 4.93
C ALA A 56 -3.83 2.26 3.72
N ALA A 57 -2.93 2.54 2.78
CA ALA A 57 -3.24 3.26 1.55
C ALA A 57 -3.90 2.37 0.47
N TRP A 58 -3.83 1.05 0.60
CA TRP A 58 -4.38 0.14 -0.41
C TRP A 58 -5.91 0.16 -0.37
N PRO A 59 -6.60 0.53 -1.47
CA PRO A 59 -8.03 0.35 -1.60
C PRO A 59 -8.43 -1.12 -1.63
N ARG A 60 -9.68 -1.39 -1.26
CA ARG A 60 -10.34 -2.69 -1.45
C ARG A 60 -10.72 -2.89 -2.91
N ASN A 61 -10.40 -4.06 -3.47
CA ASN A 61 -10.90 -4.54 -4.76
C ASN A 61 -10.76 -3.51 -5.89
N ALA A 62 -9.62 -2.81 -6.00
CA ALA A 62 -9.35 -1.87 -7.08
C ALA A 62 -9.04 -2.60 -8.37
N LEU A 63 -10.09 -3.20 -8.94
CA LEU A 63 -10.04 -4.10 -10.07
C LEU A 63 -10.75 -3.50 -11.28
N ARG A 64 -10.30 -3.90 -12.46
CA ARG A 64 -11.03 -3.75 -13.71
C ARG A 64 -11.06 -5.11 -14.40
N CYS A 65 -12.26 -5.63 -14.62
CA CYS A 65 -12.47 -6.96 -15.18
C CYS A 65 -11.72 -8.09 -14.42
N GLY A 66 -11.70 -8.02 -13.08
CA GLY A 66 -10.98 -8.98 -12.25
C GLY A 66 -9.46 -8.76 -12.18
N THR A 67 -8.90 -7.80 -12.92
CA THR A 67 -7.47 -7.48 -12.90
C THR A 67 -7.19 -6.28 -11.99
N PRO A 68 -6.24 -6.34 -11.05
CA PRO A 68 -5.79 -5.19 -10.28
C PRO A 68 -5.30 -4.03 -11.17
N VAL A 69 -5.73 -2.80 -10.88
CA VAL A 69 -5.33 -1.59 -11.65
C VAL A 69 -4.50 -0.58 -10.87
N GLU A 70 -4.44 -0.72 -9.56
CA GLU A 70 -3.60 0.00 -8.61
C GLU A 70 -3.35 -0.93 -7.40
N ASP A 71 -2.42 -0.56 -6.52
CA ASP A 71 -2.10 -1.42 -5.39
C ASP A 71 -3.32 -1.66 -4.51
N THR A 72 -3.63 -2.91 -4.18
CA THR A 72 -4.96 -3.23 -3.64
C THR A 72 -4.98 -4.51 -2.81
N TYR A 73 -5.95 -4.62 -1.91
CA TYR A 73 -6.30 -5.91 -1.32
C TYR A 73 -7.61 -6.44 -1.91
N ILE A 74 -7.65 -7.74 -2.14
CA ILE A 74 -8.69 -8.44 -2.88
C ILE A 74 -9.38 -9.42 -1.94
N VAL A 75 -10.66 -9.19 -1.66
CA VAL A 75 -11.48 -10.02 -0.75
C VAL A 75 -12.95 -10.05 -1.16
N ASP A 76 -13.64 -11.13 -0.79
CA ASP A 76 -15.08 -11.35 -1.02
C ASP A 76 -15.48 -11.11 -2.49
N LEU A 77 -14.72 -11.70 -3.42
CA LEU A 77 -15.03 -11.64 -4.84
C LEU A 77 -15.58 -12.96 -5.35
N ASP A 78 -16.75 -12.86 -5.99
CA ASP A 78 -17.28 -13.91 -6.84
C ASP A 78 -16.53 -13.99 -8.17
N VAL A 79 -16.83 -15.03 -8.96
CA VAL A 79 -16.29 -15.22 -10.30
C VAL A 79 -16.67 -14.04 -11.20
N ILE A 80 -15.70 -13.17 -11.49
CA ILE A 80 -15.85 -12.09 -12.47
C ILE A 80 -15.53 -12.64 -13.86
N ALA A 81 -16.43 -12.44 -14.82
CA ALA A 81 -16.13 -12.67 -16.23
C ALA A 81 -15.00 -11.72 -16.65
N GLY A 82 -13.79 -12.28 -16.76
CA GLY A 82 -12.58 -11.53 -17.08
C GLY A 82 -12.65 -10.89 -18.47
N CYS A 83 -12.02 -9.74 -18.60
CA CYS A 83 -11.74 -9.09 -19.87
C CYS A 83 -10.25 -8.80 -19.95
N ALA A 84 -9.65 -8.91 -21.13
CA ALA A 84 -8.22 -8.65 -21.29
C ALA A 84 -7.95 -7.14 -21.19
N LEU A 85 -7.15 -6.75 -20.20
CA LEU A 85 -6.55 -5.42 -20.16
C LEU A 85 -5.19 -5.45 -20.85
N MET A 86 -4.99 -4.55 -21.81
CA MET A 86 -3.68 -4.38 -22.45
C MET A 86 -3.29 -2.89 -22.44
N PRO A 87 -2.13 -2.55 -21.83
CA PRO A 87 -1.23 -3.43 -21.07
C PRO A 87 -1.85 -3.89 -19.74
N VAL A 88 -1.41 -5.04 -19.23
CA VAL A 88 -1.75 -5.48 -17.87
C VAL A 88 -1.04 -4.56 -16.88
N PRO A 89 -1.75 -3.92 -15.94
CA PRO A 89 -1.13 -3.09 -14.92
C PRO A 89 -0.20 -3.92 -14.03
N ARG A 90 0.99 -3.38 -13.74
CA ARG A 90 1.95 -3.96 -12.81
C ARG A 90 1.77 -3.26 -11.46
N VAL A 91 1.01 -3.88 -10.57
CA VAL A 91 0.59 -3.31 -9.28
C VAL A 91 0.64 -4.37 -8.19
N ASP A 92 0.99 -3.96 -6.98
CA ASP A 92 1.12 -4.87 -5.84
C ASP A 92 -0.25 -5.22 -5.28
N TYR A 93 -0.44 -6.46 -4.85
CA TYR A 93 -1.73 -6.84 -4.28
C TYR A 93 -1.62 -7.96 -3.26
N ALA A 94 -2.63 -8.00 -2.39
CA ALA A 94 -2.90 -9.11 -1.51
C ALA A 94 -4.28 -9.67 -1.84
N GLU A 95 -4.46 -10.98 -1.77
CA GLU A 95 -5.74 -11.64 -2.03
C GLU A 95 -6.03 -12.66 -0.92
N ILE A 96 -7.25 -12.61 -0.39
CA ILE A 96 -7.83 -13.70 0.41
C ILE A 96 -8.97 -14.27 -0.41
N ARG A 97 -8.86 -15.54 -0.76
CA ARG A 97 -9.92 -16.23 -1.50
C ARG A 97 -10.18 -17.63 -0.97
N ARG A 98 -11.43 -18.06 -1.09
CA ARG A 98 -11.80 -19.46 -0.94
C ARG A 98 -11.42 -20.24 -2.20
N SER A 99 -10.90 -21.44 -2.01
CA SER A 99 -10.68 -22.41 -3.08
C SER A 99 -11.64 -23.57 -2.92
N ALA A 100 -12.26 -24.03 -4.01
CA ALA A 100 -13.17 -25.18 -3.96
C ALA A 100 -12.41 -26.48 -3.62
N ASP A 101 -11.14 -26.55 -4.02
CA ASP A 101 -10.22 -27.63 -3.69
C ASP A 101 -8.78 -27.12 -3.72
N VAL A 102 -8.21 -26.93 -2.53
CA VAL A 102 -6.82 -26.48 -2.36
C VAL A 102 -5.77 -27.45 -2.90
N ALA A 103 -6.13 -28.72 -3.20
CA ALA A 103 -5.22 -29.68 -3.80
C ALA A 103 -5.12 -29.53 -5.32
N SER A 104 -6.16 -29.04 -5.97
CA SER A 104 -6.19 -28.79 -7.42
C SER A 104 -6.00 -27.32 -7.81
N ASP A 105 -5.97 -26.41 -6.82
CA ASP A 105 -5.67 -25.00 -7.03
C ASP A 105 -4.21 -24.78 -7.43
N PRO A 106 -3.94 -24.28 -8.65
CA PRO A 106 -2.58 -24.16 -9.17
C PRO A 106 -1.73 -23.12 -8.43
N VAL A 107 -2.33 -22.19 -7.68
CA VAL A 107 -1.58 -21.26 -6.82
C VAL A 107 -1.28 -21.93 -5.48
N ALA A 108 -2.22 -22.69 -4.94
CA ALA A 108 -2.04 -23.40 -3.67
C ALA A 108 -0.96 -24.50 -3.74
N THR A 109 -0.69 -25.08 -4.92
CA THR A 109 0.36 -26.10 -5.10
C THR A 109 1.78 -25.56 -4.88
N ILE A 110 1.97 -24.24 -4.93
CA ILE A 110 3.25 -23.59 -4.60
C ILE A 110 3.53 -23.70 -3.09
N ALA A 111 2.48 -23.78 -2.28
CA ALA A 111 2.58 -23.88 -0.82
C ALA A 111 2.84 -25.32 -0.38
N THR A 112 4.13 -25.66 -0.25
CA THR A 112 4.61 -27.00 0.09
C THR A 112 5.23 -27.09 1.48
N GLU A 113 5.62 -25.97 2.09
CA GLU A 113 6.26 -25.93 3.40
C GLU A 113 5.20 -25.93 4.50
N GLU A 114 5.23 -26.92 5.39
CA GLU A 114 4.32 -26.96 6.54
C GLU A 114 4.69 -25.87 7.57
N GLY A 115 3.67 -25.29 8.21
CA GLY A 115 3.84 -24.29 9.25
C GLY A 115 2.61 -24.15 10.13
N ASP A 116 2.66 -23.15 10.99
CA ASP A 116 1.59 -22.79 11.92
C ASP A 116 1.28 -21.29 11.82
N ALA A 117 -0.01 -20.95 11.96
CA ALA A 117 -0.48 -19.58 12.16
C ALA A 117 -1.41 -19.55 13.37
N ALA A 118 -0.85 -19.20 14.53
CA ALA A 118 -1.58 -19.08 15.79
C ALA A 118 -2.30 -20.37 16.24
N GLY A 119 -1.66 -21.53 16.05
CA GLY A 119 -2.21 -22.85 16.40
C GLY A 119 -2.99 -23.53 15.28
N HIS A 120 -3.09 -22.90 14.11
CA HIS A 120 -3.73 -23.47 12.93
C HIS A 120 -2.68 -23.95 11.92
N PRO A 121 -2.78 -25.20 11.43
CA PRO A 121 -1.84 -25.70 10.44
C PRO A 121 -1.98 -24.94 9.12
N VAL A 122 -0.87 -24.47 8.59
CA VAL A 122 -0.81 -23.79 7.29
C VAL A 122 0.24 -24.44 6.39
N ARG A 123 0.14 -24.19 5.09
CA ARG A 123 1.22 -24.44 4.14
C ARG A 123 1.69 -23.12 3.55
N ARG A 124 3.00 -22.96 3.38
CA ARG A 124 3.63 -21.75 2.86
C ARG A 124 4.42 -22.06 1.60
N GLY A 125 4.49 -21.08 0.72
CA GLY A 125 5.19 -21.18 -0.55
C GLY A 125 5.62 -19.82 -1.05
N ALA A 126 6.69 -19.83 -1.84
CA ALA A 126 7.30 -18.64 -2.39
C ALA A 126 7.76 -18.90 -3.82
N GLU A 127 7.61 -17.90 -4.67
CA GLU A 127 8.22 -17.89 -5.99
C GLU A 127 8.47 -16.45 -6.47
N VAL A 128 9.14 -16.34 -7.61
CA VAL A 128 9.36 -15.07 -8.32
C VAL A 128 8.61 -15.15 -9.64
N LEU A 129 7.74 -14.18 -9.89
CA LEU A 129 6.96 -14.09 -11.11
C LEU A 129 7.84 -13.73 -12.32
N PRO A 130 7.40 -14.00 -13.56
CA PRO A 130 8.16 -13.63 -14.75
C PRO A 130 8.48 -12.12 -14.88
N ASP A 131 7.70 -11.27 -14.21
CA ASP A 131 7.90 -9.81 -14.16
C ASP A 131 8.81 -9.34 -13.01
N GLY A 132 9.46 -10.28 -12.31
CA GLY A 132 10.42 -10.05 -11.23
C GLY A 132 9.81 -9.88 -9.85
N ARG A 133 8.48 -9.84 -9.71
CA ARG A 133 7.83 -9.65 -8.41
C ARG A 133 7.88 -10.89 -7.55
N ALA A 134 7.95 -10.69 -6.23
CA ALA A 134 7.83 -11.77 -5.27
C ALA A 134 6.36 -12.15 -5.12
N ARG A 135 6.07 -13.46 -5.18
CA ARG A 135 4.78 -14.01 -4.79
C ARG A 135 4.96 -14.90 -3.56
N ARG A 136 4.15 -14.65 -2.53
CA ARG A 136 4.01 -15.49 -1.34
C ARG A 136 2.61 -16.05 -1.28
N VAL A 137 2.53 -17.33 -0.94
CA VAL A 137 1.27 -18.06 -0.85
C VAL A 137 1.21 -18.73 0.50
N VAL A 138 0.12 -18.51 1.21
CA VAL A 138 -0.21 -19.24 2.44
C VAL A 138 -1.55 -19.92 2.26
N VAL A 139 -1.60 -21.23 2.49
CA VAL A 139 -2.82 -22.03 2.42
C VAL A 139 -3.23 -22.41 3.83
N VAL A 140 -4.51 -22.21 4.14
CA VAL A 140 -5.15 -22.66 5.39
C VAL A 140 -6.08 -23.82 5.03
N PRO A 141 -5.62 -25.09 5.10
CA PRO A 141 -6.33 -26.21 4.50
C PRO A 141 -7.71 -26.47 5.12
N GLU A 142 -7.83 -26.31 6.44
CA GLU A 142 -9.08 -26.50 7.19
C GLU A 142 -10.19 -25.50 6.81
N ARG A 143 -9.82 -24.32 6.32
CA ARG A 143 -10.75 -23.29 5.83
C ARG A 143 -10.92 -23.32 4.31
N GLN A 144 -10.11 -24.11 3.60
CA GLN A 144 -9.98 -24.08 2.14
C GLN A 144 -9.67 -22.67 1.61
N VAL A 145 -8.82 -21.93 2.34
CA VAL A 145 -8.46 -20.55 2.00
C VAL A 145 -7.03 -20.48 1.47
N VAL A 146 -6.85 -19.63 0.46
CA VAL A 146 -5.55 -19.28 -0.10
C VAL A 146 -5.35 -17.78 0.08
N VAL A 147 -4.26 -17.42 0.74
CA VAL A 147 -3.76 -16.06 0.88
C VAL A 147 -2.60 -15.88 -0.08
N ILE A 148 -2.66 -14.84 -0.91
CA ILE A 148 -1.65 -14.55 -1.93
C ILE A 148 -1.16 -13.12 -1.69
N ALA A 149 0.15 -12.92 -1.59
CA ALA A 149 0.76 -11.60 -1.58
C ALA A 149 1.72 -11.49 -2.76
N VAL A 150 1.52 -10.48 -3.62
CA VAL A 150 2.39 -10.18 -4.75
C VAL A 150 2.90 -8.75 -4.61
N ALA A 151 4.22 -8.59 -4.55
CA ALA A 151 4.83 -7.28 -4.43
C ALA A 151 6.15 -7.15 -5.21
N ASP A 152 6.46 -5.94 -5.64
CA ASP A 152 7.78 -5.54 -6.14
C ASP A 152 8.88 -5.70 -5.08
N ASP A 153 8.56 -5.33 -3.83
CA ASP A 153 9.43 -5.52 -2.68
C ASP A 153 9.17 -6.89 -2.04
N PRO A 154 10.14 -7.83 -2.05
CA PRO A 154 9.98 -9.12 -1.40
C PRO A 154 9.64 -9.00 0.09
N ALA A 155 10.18 -8.00 0.79
CA ALA A 155 9.91 -7.80 2.21
C ALA A 155 8.45 -7.43 2.48
N LEU A 156 7.80 -6.71 1.56
CA LEU A 156 6.37 -6.41 1.66
C LEU A 156 5.52 -7.68 1.48
N ALA A 157 5.85 -8.51 0.49
CA ALA A 157 5.13 -9.78 0.27
C ALA A 157 5.30 -10.73 1.47
N ASP A 158 6.50 -10.80 2.03
CA ASP A 158 6.80 -11.58 3.25
C ASP A 158 6.00 -11.03 4.44
N ALA A 159 6.02 -9.71 4.67
CA ALA A 159 5.28 -9.09 5.78
C ALA A 159 3.77 -9.36 5.71
N ILE A 160 3.16 -9.24 4.53
CA ILE A 160 1.74 -9.53 4.34
C ILE A 160 1.45 -11.01 4.64
N ALA A 161 2.25 -11.94 4.09
CA ALA A 161 2.05 -13.38 4.30
C ALA A 161 2.26 -13.80 5.77
N ASP A 162 3.24 -13.21 6.45
CA ASP A 162 3.58 -13.51 7.84
C ASP A 162 2.59 -12.90 8.83
N SER A 163 1.85 -11.87 8.43
CA SER A 163 0.81 -11.26 9.25
C SER A 163 -0.46 -12.12 9.40
N LEU A 164 -0.53 -13.27 8.70
CA LEU A 164 -1.70 -14.16 8.70
C LEU A 164 -2.12 -14.55 10.13
N ARG A 165 -3.41 -14.40 10.39
CA ARG A 165 -4.12 -14.96 11.55
C ARG A 165 -5.34 -15.73 11.08
N VAL A 166 -5.65 -16.82 11.78
CA VAL A 166 -6.86 -17.63 11.57
C VAL A 166 -7.81 -17.39 12.74
N ASP A 167 -9.09 -17.19 12.44
CA ASP A 167 -10.16 -16.92 13.41
C ASP A 167 -10.94 -18.18 13.82
#